data_AF-A0A922XBL2-F1
#
_entry.id   AF-A0A922XBL2-F1
#
_cell.length_a   1.000
_cell.length_b   1.000
_cell.length_c   1.000
_cell.angle_alpha   90.00
_cell.angle_beta   90.00
_cell.angle_gamma   90.00
#
_symmetry.space_group_name_H-M   'P 1'
#
loop_
_entity.id
_entity.type
_entity.pdbx_description
1 polymer ?
#
loop_
_entity_poly.entity_id
_entity_poly.type
_entity_poly.pdbx_seq_one_letter_code
_entity_poly.pdbx_strand_id
1 'polypeptide(L)'
;MLASFSLMLMGVAVTLGLVIGDLYANPVTQATLDWRGRHMMTGVAAALFVVLVESIAVTYFVGTSRWCKEVTETYRLPPGDLAESARLKRRTFPWCVLGMLTVVVVSALGAASDPGTGRSDTSSWTDIHLAAAFGGLCLIAWTYYRAWLNIADNQRVIERIVAQVRQIREERGLDSPAIHEPIPASAG
;
A
#
# COMPACT_ATOMS: atom_id res chain seq x y z
N MET A 1 1.36 7.81 8.15
CA MET A 1 2.83 7.99 8.21
C MET A 1 3.52 7.34 7.01
N LEU A 2 3.44 6.03 6.79
CA LEU A 2 4.12 5.36 5.66
C LEU A 2 3.68 5.87 4.28
N ALA A 3 2.37 5.99 4.04
CA ALA A 3 1.84 6.52 2.77
C ALA A 3 2.34 7.95 2.50
N SER A 4 2.31 8.82 3.52
CA SER A 4 2.82 10.19 3.41
C SER A 4 4.32 10.23 3.12
N PHE A 5 5.11 9.36 3.77
CA PHE A 5 6.54 9.25 3.52
C PHE A 5 6.83 8.75 2.09
N SER A 6 6.08 7.76 1.61
CA SER A 6 6.18 7.29 0.22
C SER A 6 5.86 8.39 -0.80
N LEU A 7 4.78 9.15 -0.60
CA LEU A 7 4.42 10.28 -1.46
C LEU A 7 5.46 11.41 -1.39
N MET A 8 6.05 11.65 -0.22
CA MET A 8 7.15 12.60 -0.07
C MET A 8 8.36 12.15 -0.90
N LEU A 9 8.76 10.88 -0.82
CA LEU A 9 9.85 10.34 -1.65
C LEU A 9 9.57 10.48 -3.15
N MET A 10 8.34 10.20 -3.58
CA MET A 10 7.92 10.43 -4.98
C MET A 10 8.02 11.91 -5.37
N GLY A 11 7.53 12.82 -4.52
CA GLY A 11 7.60 14.27 -4.76
C GLY A 11 9.04 14.78 -4.83
N VAL A 12 9.93 14.27 -3.96
CA VAL A 12 11.37 14.57 -4.03
C VAL A 12 11.97 14.01 -5.31
N ALA A 13 11.67 12.77 -5.71
CA ALA A 13 12.18 12.18 -6.96
C ALA A 13 11.77 13.01 -8.19
N VAL A 14 10.51 13.44 -8.28
CA VAL A 14 10.02 14.33 -9.35
C VAL A 14 10.76 15.66 -9.34
N THR A 15 10.93 16.27 -8.16
CA THR A 15 11.66 17.54 -8.02
C THR A 15 13.12 17.39 -8.46
N LEU A 16 13.79 16.30 -8.06
CA LEU A 16 15.15 15.99 -8.49
C LEU A 16 15.25 15.81 -10.00
N GLY A 17 14.24 15.21 -10.64
CA GLY A 17 14.18 15.06 -12.09
C GLY A 17 14.10 16.41 -12.83
N LEU A 18 13.41 17.39 -12.26
CA LEU A 18 13.32 18.74 -12.83
C LEU A 18 14.63 19.54 -12.70
N VAL A 19 15.45 19.27 -11.68
CA VAL A 19 16.69 20.02 -11.39
C VAL A 19 17.96 19.29 -11.81
N ILE A 20 17.85 18.10 -12.43
CA ILE A 20 18.98 17.24 -12.80
C ILE A 20 19.97 17.91 -13.77
N GLY A 21 19.49 18.86 -14.56
CA GLY A 21 20.23 19.53 -15.63
C GLY A 21 20.17 18.78 -16.96
N ASP A 22 20.93 19.24 -17.95
CA ASP A 22 20.94 18.62 -19.28
C ASP A 22 21.91 17.43 -19.33
N LEU A 23 21.35 16.21 -19.37
CA LEU A 23 22.10 14.96 -19.51
C LEU A 23 22.60 14.70 -20.94
N TYR A 24 22.17 15.49 -21.92
CA TYR A 24 22.54 15.36 -23.33
C TYR A 24 23.57 16.42 -23.76
N ALA A 25 23.98 17.31 -22.85
CA ALA A 25 25.03 18.28 -23.09
C ALA A 25 26.39 17.61 -23.36
N ASN A 26 27.25 18.26 -24.16
CA ASN A 26 28.60 17.77 -24.45
C ASN A 26 29.65 18.86 -24.16
N PRO A 27 30.50 18.71 -23.11
CA PRO A 27 30.51 17.61 -22.13
C PRO A 27 29.41 17.73 -21.06
N VAL A 28 28.92 16.60 -20.55
CA VAL A 28 28.04 16.56 -19.37
C VAL A 28 28.84 16.98 -18.13
N THR A 29 28.25 17.81 -17.27
CA THR A 29 28.92 18.25 -16.03
C THR A 29 28.87 17.17 -14.94
N GLN A 30 29.88 17.11 -14.07
CA GLN A 30 29.88 16.18 -12.93
C GLN A 30 28.68 16.42 -11.98
N ALA A 31 28.30 17.68 -11.77
CA ALA A 31 27.13 18.02 -10.94
C ALA A 31 25.82 17.41 -11.50
N THR A 32 25.65 17.40 -12.82
CA THR A 32 24.50 16.76 -13.50
C THR A 32 24.48 15.25 -13.25
N LEU A 33 25.65 14.59 -13.30
CA LEU A 33 25.77 13.16 -13.01
C LEU A 33 25.46 12.85 -11.53
N ASP A 34 25.89 13.69 -10.60
CA ASP A 34 25.58 13.53 -9.17
C ASP A 34 24.08 13.70 -8.88
N TRP A 35 23.42 14.67 -9.53
CA TRP A 35 21.97 14.82 -9.43
C TRP A 35 21.22 13.64 -10.06
N ARG A 36 21.72 13.09 -11.17
CA ARG A 36 21.17 11.85 -11.77
C ARG A 36 21.22 10.69 -10.80
N GLY A 37 22.35 10.45 -10.16
CA GLY A 37 22.49 9.38 -9.16
C GLY A 37 21.49 9.53 -8.02
N ARG A 38 21.34 10.76 -7.50
CA ARG A 38 20.37 11.06 -6.44
C ARG A 38 18.92 10.89 -6.88
N HIS A 39 18.56 11.34 -8.07
CA HIS A 39 17.24 11.14 -8.66
C HIS A 39 16.91 9.64 -8.76
N MET A 40 17.84 8.85 -9.33
CA MET A 40 17.66 7.40 -9.50
C MET A 40 17.48 6.68 -8.17
N MET A 41 18.37 6.92 -7.19
CA MET A 41 18.27 6.27 -5.87
C MET A 41 17.00 6.68 -5.12
N THR A 42 16.60 7.95 -5.21
CA THR A 42 15.35 8.43 -4.60
C THR A 42 14.13 7.82 -5.28
N GLY A 43 14.14 7.70 -6.61
CA GLY A 43 13.09 7.05 -7.39
C GLY A 43 12.94 5.57 -7.05
N VAL A 44 14.05 4.83 -6.92
CA VAL A 44 14.04 3.43 -6.48
C VAL A 44 13.49 3.31 -5.06
N ALA A 45 13.96 4.16 -4.13
CA ALA A 45 13.43 4.17 -2.76
C ALA A 45 11.92 4.46 -2.75
N ALA A 46 11.46 5.45 -3.51
CA ALA A 46 10.05 5.77 -3.67
C ALA A 46 9.27 4.56 -4.19
N ALA A 47 9.74 3.89 -5.24
CA ALA A 47 9.11 2.71 -5.82
C ALA A 47 8.96 1.56 -4.82
N LEU A 48 10.02 1.27 -4.07
CA LEU A 48 9.98 0.23 -3.03
C LEU A 48 8.96 0.58 -1.93
N PHE A 49 8.92 1.84 -1.49
CA PHE A 49 7.93 2.29 -0.52
C PHE A 49 6.51 2.24 -1.07
N VAL A 50 6.31 2.53 -2.36
CA VAL A 50 4.99 2.43 -2.98
C VAL A 50 4.48 0.99 -2.93
N VAL A 51 5.31 0.06 -3.39
CA VAL A 51 4.98 -1.37 -3.37
C VAL A 51 4.77 -1.87 -1.94
N LEU A 52 5.60 -1.42 -0.99
CA LEU A 52 5.46 -1.78 0.42
C LEU A 52 4.11 -1.34 1.00
N VAL A 53 3.71 -0.08 0.82
CA VAL A 53 2.45 0.46 1.35
C VAL A 53 1.25 -0.28 0.77
N GLU A 54 1.24 -0.50 -0.56
CA GLU A 54 0.16 -1.24 -1.21
C GLU A 54 0.12 -2.71 -0.76
N SER A 55 1.28 -3.33 -0.54
CA SER A 55 1.38 -4.71 -0.06
C SER A 55 0.87 -4.86 1.38
N ILE A 56 1.11 -3.86 2.23
CA ILE A 56 0.56 -3.81 3.59
C ILE A 56 -0.96 -3.72 3.52
N ALA A 57 -1.52 -2.86 2.66
CA ALA A 57 -2.97 -2.75 2.50
C ALA A 57 -3.60 -4.07 2.02
N VAL A 58 -2.99 -4.73 1.02
CA VAL A 58 -3.41 -6.06 0.56
C VAL A 58 -3.38 -7.09 1.69
N THR A 59 -2.27 -7.16 2.42
CA THR A 59 -2.08 -8.10 3.53
C THR A 59 -3.09 -7.88 4.65
N TYR A 60 -3.36 -6.61 5.00
CA TYR A 60 -4.39 -6.23 5.95
C TYR A 60 -5.76 -6.80 5.53
N PHE A 61 -6.18 -6.61 4.28
CA PHE A 61 -7.47 -7.14 3.80
C PHE A 61 -7.50 -8.67 3.75
N VAL A 62 -6.40 -9.32 3.36
CA VAL A 62 -6.30 -10.79 3.35
C VAL A 62 -6.47 -11.34 4.76
N GLY A 63 -5.74 -10.79 5.74
CA GLY A 63 -5.81 -11.24 7.14
C GLY A 63 -7.18 -10.97 7.77
N THR A 64 -7.68 -9.73 7.67
CA THR A 64 -8.96 -9.36 8.28
C THR A 64 -10.15 -10.06 7.65
N SER A 65 -10.17 -10.28 6.33
CA SER A 65 -11.25 -11.04 5.69
C SER A 65 -11.29 -12.49 6.16
N ARG A 66 -10.11 -13.11 6.34
CA ARG A 66 -10.00 -14.48 6.86
C ARG A 66 -10.50 -14.55 8.30
N TRP A 67 -10.06 -13.61 9.15
CA TRP A 67 -10.52 -13.51 10.53
C TRP A 67 -12.05 -13.31 10.61
N CYS A 68 -12.62 -12.40 9.81
CA CYS A 68 -14.06 -12.18 9.76
C CYS A 68 -14.81 -13.48 9.40
N LYS A 69 -14.27 -14.26 8.46
CA LYS A 69 -14.84 -15.56 8.08
C LYS A 69 -14.81 -16.55 9.25
N GLU A 70 -13.63 -16.77 9.83
CA GLU A 70 -13.43 -17.72 10.93
C GLU A 70 -14.31 -17.38 12.14
N VAL A 71 -14.41 -16.10 12.51
CA VAL A 71 -15.26 -15.65 13.63
C VAL A 71 -16.74 -15.81 13.31
N THR A 72 -17.17 -15.40 12.12
CA THR A 72 -18.57 -15.56 11.67
C THR A 72 -19.00 -17.02 11.70
N GLU A 73 -18.15 -17.93 11.21
CA GLU A 73 -18.41 -19.37 11.20
C GLU A 73 -18.44 -19.95 12.63
N THR A 74 -17.47 -19.58 13.46
CA THR A 74 -17.34 -20.07 14.85
C THR A 74 -18.53 -19.67 15.72
N TYR A 75 -18.94 -18.40 15.65
CA TYR A 75 -20.04 -17.86 16.44
C TYR A 75 -21.40 -17.97 15.74
N ARG A 76 -21.44 -18.51 14.52
CA ARG A 76 -22.63 -18.61 13.65
C ARG A 76 -23.35 -17.27 13.49
N LEU A 77 -22.58 -16.21 13.25
CA LEU A 77 -23.10 -14.85 13.08
C LEU A 77 -23.87 -14.71 11.75
N PRO A 78 -24.78 -13.74 11.64
CA PRO A 78 -25.41 -13.40 10.36
C PRO A 78 -24.37 -13.07 9.28
N PRO A 79 -24.57 -13.49 8.01
CA PRO A 79 -23.54 -13.40 6.97
C PRO A 79 -23.30 -11.97 6.43
N GLY A 80 -24.09 -10.98 6.86
CA GLY A 80 -24.08 -9.62 6.31
C GLY A 80 -22.71 -8.92 6.44
N ASP A 81 -22.12 -8.95 7.63
CA ASP A 81 -20.82 -8.31 7.89
C ASP A 81 -19.67 -9.00 7.14
N LEU A 82 -19.70 -10.34 7.05
CA LEU A 82 -18.73 -11.11 6.27
C LEU A 82 -18.80 -10.75 4.77
N ALA A 83 -20.01 -10.65 4.22
CA ALA A 83 -20.21 -10.29 2.82
C ALA A 83 -19.71 -8.86 2.53
N GLU A 84 -19.89 -7.93 3.47
CA GLU A 84 -19.38 -6.57 3.37
C GLU A 84 -17.85 -6.52 3.42
N SER A 85 -17.20 -7.18 4.39
CA SER A 85 -15.73 -7.24 4.46
C SER A 85 -15.13 -7.83 3.17
N ALA A 86 -15.73 -8.91 2.65
CA ALA A 86 -15.30 -9.53 1.40
C ALA A 86 -15.46 -8.59 0.19
N ARG A 87 -16.53 -7.78 0.15
CA ARG A 87 -16.74 -6.75 -0.89
C ARG A 87 -15.68 -5.65 -0.81
N LEU A 88 -15.35 -5.18 0.40
CA LEU A 88 -14.30 -4.16 0.60
C LEU A 88 -12.94 -4.67 0.11
N LYS A 89 -12.55 -5.90 0.48
CA LYS A 89 -11.33 -6.54 -0.05
C LYS A 89 -11.32 -6.55 -1.58
N ARG A 90 -12.39 -7.04 -2.22
CA ARG A 90 -12.49 -7.12 -3.69
C ARG A 90 -12.43 -5.75 -4.36
N ARG A 91 -12.94 -4.70 -3.69
CA ARG A 91 -12.89 -3.33 -4.18
C ARG A 91 -11.51 -2.70 -4.03
N THR A 92 -10.78 -3.01 -2.95
CA THR A 92 -9.46 -2.44 -2.69
C THR A 92 -8.36 -3.08 -3.54
N PHE A 93 -8.41 -4.40 -3.73
CA PHE A 93 -7.31 -5.14 -4.37
C PHE A 93 -6.89 -4.60 -5.75
N PRO A 94 -7.82 -4.26 -6.68
CA PRO A 94 -7.43 -3.68 -7.97
C PRO A 94 -6.73 -2.33 -7.84
N TRP A 95 -7.10 -1.50 -6.86
CA TRP A 95 -6.42 -0.22 -6.62
C TRP A 95 -4.99 -0.42 -6.14
N CYS A 96 -4.77 -1.37 -5.23
CA CYS A 96 -3.42 -1.66 -4.75
C CYS A 96 -2.50 -2.17 -5.87
N VAL A 97 -3.01 -3.09 -6.70
CA VAL A 97 -2.27 -3.59 -7.87
C VAL A 97 -2.00 -2.47 -8.86
N LEU A 98 -2.97 -1.59 -9.12
CA LEU A 98 -2.80 -0.44 -9.99
C LEU A 98 -1.69 0.49 -9.48
N GLY A 99 -1.64 0.77 -8.18
CA GLY A 99 -0.57 1.58 -7.56
C GLY A 99 0.81 0.96 -7.75
N MET A 100 0.94 -0.35 -7.52
CA MET A 100 2.19 -1.09 -7.75
C MET A 100 2.62 -1.06 -9.23
N LEU A 101 1.70 -1.34 -10.16
CA LEU A 101 2.01 -1.33 -11.59
C LEU A 101 2.37 0.08 -12.08
N THR A 102 1.72 1.10 -11.53
CA THR A 102 2.00 2.50 -11.86
C THR A 102 3.47 2.83 -11.61
N VAL A 103 4.00 2.49 -10.42
CA VAL A 103 5.39 2.83 -10.11
C VAL A 103 6.40 1.99 -10.89
N VAL A 104 6.04 0.75 -11.26
CA VAL A 104 6.85 -0.07 -12.18
C VAL A 104 6.93 0.58 -13.56
N VAL A 105 5.80 1.04 -14.12
CA VAL A 105 5.75 1.73 -15.42
C VAL A 105 6.57 3.02 -15.37
N VAL A 106 6.40 3.84 -14.34
CA VAL A 106 7.18 5.09 -14.18
C VAL A 106 8.68 4.79 -14.12
N SER A 107 9.08 3.75 -13.37
CA SER A 107 10.49 3.35 -13.25
C SER A 107 11.06 2.85 -14.60
N ALA A 108 10.27 2.07 -15.35
CA ALA A 108 10.67 1.59 -16.67
C ALA A 108 10.84 2.74 -17.68
N LEU A 109 9.97 3.75 -17.63
CA LEU A 109 10.11 4.96 -18.44
C LEU A 109 11.34 5.78 -18.03
N GLY A 110 11.66 5.81 -16.73
CA GLY A 110 12.90 6.43 -16.23
C GLY A 110 14.14 5.79 -16.84
N ALA A 111 14.20 4.46 -16.83
CA ALA A 111 15.27 3.72 -17.50
C ALA A 111 15.30 3.94 -19.03
N ALA A 112 14.14 4.02 -19.68
CA ALA A 112 14.05 4.30 -21.11
C ALA A 112 14.53 5.72 -21.48
N SER A 113 14.45 6.67 -20.55
CA SER A 113 14.90 8.05 -20.72
C SER A 113 16.37 8.29 -20.33
N ASP A 114 17.07 7.26 -19.85
CA ASP A 114 18.42 7.39 -19.31
C ASP A 114 19.50 7.19 -20.39
N PRO A 115 20.28 8.23 -20.75
CA PRO A 115 21.35 8.10 -21.74
C PRO A 115 22.48 7.16 -21.31
N GLY A 116 22.62 6.88 -20.01
CA GLY A 116 23.59 5.91 -19.49
C GLY A 116 23.28 4.46 -19.88
N THR A 117 22.11 4.17 -20.44
CA THR A 117 21.75 2.83 -20.95
C THR A 117 22.34 2.51 -22.33
N GLY A 118 22.86 3.51 -23.04
CA GLY A 118 23.36 3.36 -24.41
C GLY A 118 22.28 3.09 -25.46
N ARG A 119 20.99 3.18 -25.10
CA ARG A 119 19.87 3.07 -26.02
C ARG A 119 19.79 4.33 -26.91
N SER A 120 19.42 4.16 -28.19
CA SER A 120 19.11 5.30 -29.05
C SER A 120 17.82 6.01 -28.59
N ASP A 121 17.69 7.28 -28.92
CA ASP A 121 16.45 8.06 -28.77
C ASP A 121 15.95 8.21 -27.32
N THR A 122 16.82 8.05 -26.32
CA THR A 122 16.49 8.21 -24.90
C THR A 122 15.91 9.59 -24.58
N SER A 123 16.32 10.65 -25.30
CA SER A 123 15.82 12.01 -25.11
C SER A 123 14.32 12.14 -25.40
N SER A 124 13.80 11.37 -26.36
CA SER A 124 12.37 11.36 -26.69
C SER A 124 11.49 10.80 -25.57
N TRP A 125 12.08 10.04 -24.65
CA TRP A 125 11.38 9.46 -23.49
C TRP A 125 11.41 10.36 -22.27
N THR A 126 12.20 11.44 -22.24
CA THR A 126 12.33 12.32 -21.08
C THR A 126 11.00 13.00 -20.74
N ASP A 127 10.32 13.59 -21.72
CA ASP A 127 9.03 14.25 -21.51
C ASP A 127 7.94 13.24 -21.12
N ILE A 128 7.97 12.04 -21.71
CA ILE A 128 7.04 10.95 -21.41
C ILE A 128 7.24 10.47 -19.97
N HIS A 129 8.50 10.27 -19.55
CA HIS A 129 8.83 9.89 -18.18
C HIS A 129 8.38 10.96 -17.19
N LEU A 130 8.63 12.24 -17.48
CA LEU A 130 8.22 13.35 -16.62
C LEU A 130 6.68 13.42 -16.48
N ALA A 131 5.95 13.37 -17.59
CA ALA A 131 4.50 13.34 -17.58
C ALA A 131 3.95 12.13 -16.80
N ALA A 132 4.55 10.95 -17.01
CA ALA A 132 4.21 9.74 -16.29
C ALA A 132 4.54 9.83 -14.79
N ALA A 133 5.62 10.52 -14.41
CA ALA A 133 5.99 10.70 -13.00
C ALA A 133 4.98 11.58 -12.25
N PHE A 134 4.53 12.68 -12.85
CA PHE A 134 3.46 13.51 -12.29
C PHE A 134 2.12 12.78 -12.25
N GLY A 135 1.72 12.16 -13.37
CA GLY A 135 0.49 11.37 -13.43
C GLY A 135 0.51 10.20 -12.44
N GLY A 136 1.64 9.52 -12.33
CA GLY A 136 1.89 8.42 -11.41
C GLY A 136 1.82 8.85 -9.94
N LEU A 137 2.41 10.00 -9.58
CA LEU A 137 2.30 10.57 -8.24
C LEU A 137 0.83 10.82 -7.87
N CYS A 138 0.06 11.46 -8.75
CA CYS A 138 -1.37 11.70 -8.52
C CYS A 138 -2.17 10.40 -8.41
N LEU A 139 -1.90 9.43 -9.29
CA LEU A 139 -2.59 8.14 -9.30
C LEU A 139 -2.29 7.33 -8.03
N ILE A 140 -1.03 7.26 -7.60
CA ILE A 140 -0.62 6.55 -6.37
C ILE A 140 -1.22 7.24 -5.13
N ALA A 141 -1.24 8.58 -5.08
CA ALA A 141 -1.92 9.31 -4.01
C ALA A 141 -3.41 8.95 -3.96
N TRP A 142 -4.04 8.79 -5.13
CA TRP A 142 -5.41 8.34 -5.22
C TRP A 142 -5.61 6.89 -4.76
N THR A 143 -4.76 5.94 -5.16
CA THR A 143 -4.86 4.54 -4.69
C THR A 143 -4.73 4.45 -3.18
N TYR A 144 -3.82 5.22 -2.57
CA TYR A 144 -3.69 5.31 -1.12
C TYR A 144 -4.94 5.86 -0.44
N TYR A 145 -5.51 6.92 -0.99
CA TYR A 145 -6.75 7.48 -0.47
C TYR A 145 -7.90 6.46 -0.53
N ARG A 146 -8.04 5.75 -1.66
CA ARG A 146 -9.04 4.68 -1.82
C ARG A 146 -8.82 3.53 -0.83
N ALA A 147 -7.58 3.10 -0.65
CA ALA A 147 -7.24 2.06 0.32
C ALA A 147 -7.56 2.49 1.74
N TRP A 148 -7.21 3.73 2.13
CA TRP A 148 -7.49 4.27 3.45
C TRP A 148 -9.00 4.32 3.77
N LEU A 149 -9.82 4.82 2.85
CA LEU A 149 -11.29 4.83 3.02
C LEU A 149 -11.84 3.41 3.24
N ASN A 150 -11.42 2.46 2.41
CA ASN A 150 -11.91 1.09 2.52
C ASN A 150 -11.41 0.40 3.81
N ILE A 151 -10.20 0.73 4.30
CA ILE A 151 -9.68 0.24 5.58
C ILE A 151 -10.55 0.78 6.73
N ALA A 152 -10.86 2.08 6.71
CA ALA A 152 -11.73 2.70 7.72
C ALA A 152 -13.13 2.05 7.73
N ASP A 153 -13.71 1.78 6.55
CA ASP A 153 -14.98 1.07 6.46
C ASP A 153 -14.89 -0.38 6.96
N ASN A 154 -13.79 -1.08 6.67
CA ASN A 154 -13.58 -2.45 7.15
C ASN A 154 -13.39 -2.50 8.67
N GLN A 155 -12.79 -1.48 9.29
CA GLN A 155 -12.71 -1.37 10.75
C GLN A 155 -14.11 -1.31 11.38
N ARG A 156 -15.05 -0.56 10.79
CA ARG A 156 -16.44 -0.53 11.27
C ARG A 156 -17.12 -1.89 11.19
N VAL A 157 -16.81 -2.69 10.17
CA VAL A 157 -17.31 -4.07 10.05
C VAL A 157 -16.75 -4.94 11.18
N ILE A 158 -15.44 -4.84 11.43
CA ILE A 158 -14.77 -5.57 12.51
C ILE A 158 -15.37 -5.20 13.87
N GLU A 159 -15.60 -3.91 14.13
CA GLU A 159 -16.23 -3.44 15.37
C GLU A 159 -17.62 -4.05 15.58
N ARG A 160 -18.45 -4.14 14.53
CA ARG A 160 -19.77 -4.80 14.61
C ARG A 160 -19.66 -6.29 14.88
N ILE A 161 -18.70 -6.98 14.26
CA ILE A 161 -18.47 -8.42 14.54
C ILE A 161 -18.02 -8.61 15.99
N VAL A 162 -17.09 -7.79 16.48
CA VAL A 162 -16.61 -7.86 17.87
C VAL A 162 -17.76 -7.59 18.85
N ALA A 163 -18.63 -6.61 18.58
CA ALA A 163 -19.79 -6.32 19.42
C ALA A 163 -20.77 -7.51 19.49
N GLN A 164 -21.06 -8.16 18.36
CA GLN A 164 -21.92 -9.36 18.33
C GLN A 164 -21.29 -10.54 19.09
N VAL A 165 -19.99 -10.78 18.90
CA VAL A 165 -19.26 -11.82 19.65
C VAL A 165 -19.32 -11.56 21.14
N ARG A 166 -19.13 -10.31 21.57
CA ARG A 166 -19.21 -9.91 22.98
C ARG A 166 -20.59 -10.21 23.56
N GLN A 167 -21.67 -9.82 22.86
CA GLN A 167 -23.03 -10.12 23.30
C GLN A 167 -23.24 -11.63 23.49
N ILE A 168 -22.81 -12.46 22.53
CA ILE A 168 -22.93 -13.92 22.64
C ILE A 168 -22.11 -14.49 23.81
N ARG A 169 -20.92 -13.94 24.07
CA ARG A 169 -20.08 -14.37 25.19
C ARG A 169 -20.72 -14.03 26.53
N GLU A 170 -21.29 -12.84 26.66
CA GLU A 170 -22.05 -12.41 27.84
C GLU A 170 -23.28 -13.31 28.05
N GLU A 171 -24.09 -13.56 27.00
CA GLU A 171 -25.27 -14.45 27.06
C GLU A 171 -24.93 -15.90 27.45
N ARG A 172 -23.74 -16.38 27.08
CA ARG A 172 -23.26 -17.73 27.41
C ARG A 172 -22.48 -17.79 28.73
N GLY A 173 -22.33 -16.67 29.44
CA GLY A 173 -21.54 -16.59 30.67
C GLY A 173 -20.04 -16.87 30.47
N LEU A 174 -19.52 -16.74 29.25
CA LEU A 174 -18.13 -17.01 28.90
C LEU A 174 -17.15 -15.96 29.44
N ASP A 175 -17.67 -14.81 29.90
CA ASP A 175 -16.91 -13.72 30.50
C ASP A 175 -17.08 -13.66 32.04
N SER A 176 -17.70 -14.67 32.66
CA SER A 176 -17.81 -14.78 34.11
C SER A 176 -16.49 -15.24 34.76
N PRO A 177 -16.07 -14.64 35.91
CA PRO A 177 -14.82 -14.97 36.59
C PRO A 177 -14.71 -16.44 37.05
N ALA A 178 -15.83 -17.15 37.16
CA ALA A 178 -15.88 -18.58 37.52
C ALA A 178 -15.17 -19.51 36.51
N ILE A 179 -15.00 -19.10 35.24
CA ILE A 179 -14.28 -19.90 34.23
C ILE A 179 -12.75 -19.77 34.38
N HIS A 180 -12.27 -18.79 35.14
CA HIS A 180 -10.86 -18.58 35.44
C HIS A 180 -10.41 -19.15 36.79
N GLU A 181 -11.28 -19.88 37.50
CA GLU A 181 -10.85 -20.64 38.68
C GLU A 181 -9.90 -21.76 38.26
N PRO A 182 -8.66 -21.81 38.79
CA PRO A 182 -7.74 -22.90 38.50
C PRO A 182 -8.37 -24.22 38.95
N ILE A 183 -8.31 -25.23 38.07
CA ILE A 183 -8.79 -26.59 38.38
C ILE A 183 -8.10 -27.04 39.67
N PRO A 184 -8.86 -27.37 40.74
CA PRO A 184 -8.27 -27.77 42.00
C PRO A 184 -7.43 -29.03 41.80
N ALA A 185 -6.17 -28.98 42.23
CA ALA A 185 -5.14 -29.99 42.02
C ALA A 185 -5.34 -31.29 42.83
N SER A 186 -6.58 -31.67 43.16
CA SER A 186 -6.88 -32.81 44.05
C SER A 186 -7.75 -33.86 43.37
N ALA A 187 -7.18 -34.53 42.37
CA ALA A 187 -7.62 -35.85 41.92
C ALA A 187 -6.39 -36.68 41.52
N GLY A 188 -5.62 -37.07 42.53
CA GLY A 188 -4.47 -37.98 42.47
C GLY A 188 -4.24 -38.57 43.85
#